data_AF-A0A2V1JTX9-F1
#
_entry.id   AF-A0A2V1JTX9-F1
#
_cell.length_a   1.000
_cell.length_b   1.000
_cell.length_c   1.000
_cell.angle_alpha   90.00
_cell.angle_beta   90.00
_cell.angle_gamma   90.00
#
_symmetry.space_group_name_H-M   'P 1'
#
loop_
_entity.id
_entity.type
_entity.pdbx_description
1 polymer ?
#
loop_
_entity_poly.entity_id
_entity_poly.type
_entity_poly.pdbx_seq_one_letter_code
_entity_poly.pdbx_strand_id
1 'polypeptide(L)'
;MDLSQDFISVLNAVTNKRARFVIDTILEKGYCSTEDLKNGGYEHAPRAARDVRELGIPLETYKIKDSTGKSIAAYRFGDWEEAKRKNQLSKTSGRTQLTEKLKNALLEYYGAKCNLYGEEYPARLLQPDHRIPYEIGGDPENMMDLDRFMLLSPSANRDKSWACEHCENWIKKDISMCKKCYYAYPENYSHIAGKLEKRVNVIFNDKDMHLYNELLSQASANGITCEEETKRMIAYYQKMLKVRGDKK
;
A
#
# COMPACT_ATOMS: atom_id res chain seq x y z
N MET A 1 -33.04 -1.93 14.35
CA MET A 1 -31.98 -0.95 14.05
C MET A 1 -32.59 0.01 13.05
N ASP A 2 -32.60 1.31 13.33
CA ASP A 2 -33.16 2.31 12.41
C ASP A 2 -32.04 2.75 11.46
N LEU A 3 -32.07 2.27 10.21
CA LEU A 3 -31.04 2.55 9.20
C LEU A 3 -31.62 3.51 8.17
N SER A 4 -30.85 4.50 7.74
CA SER A 4 -31.28 5.44 6.72
C SER A 4 -31.48 4.75 5.37
N GLN A 5 -32.43 5.26 4.56
CA GLN A 5 -32.82 4.63 3.31
C GLN A 5 -31.68 4.55 2.28
N ASP A 6 -30.77 5.53 2.29
CA ASP A 6 -29.58 5.54 1.45
C ASP A 6 -28.58 4.46 1.90
N PHE A 7 -28.42 4.25 3.21
CA PHE A 7 -27.54 3.19 3.71
C PHE A 7 -28.08 1.82 3.33
N ILE A 8 -29.38 1.58 3.50
CA ILE A 8 -30.05 0.35 3.06
C ILE A 8 -29.79 0.10 1.57
N SER A 9 -29.83 1.14 0.74
CA SER A 9 -29.56 1.01 -0.70
C SER A 9 -28.13 0.56 -0.98
N VAL A 10 -27.14 1.12 -0.28
CA VAL A 10 -25.73 0.69 -0.35
C VAL A 10 -25.57 -0.76 0.09
N LEU A 11 -26.19 -1.13 1.20
CA LEU A 11 -26.16 -2.50 1.70
C LEU A 11 -26.73 -3.46 0.65
N ASN A 12 -27.89 -3.16 0.06
CA ASN A 12 -28.55 -4.01 -0.94
C ASN A 12 -27.76 -4.16 -2.25
N ALA A 13 -26.93 -3.19 -2.60
CA ALA A 13 -26.10 -3.25 -3.80
C ALA A 13 -24.92 -4.25 -3.68
N VAL A 14 -24.59 -4.72 -2.48
CA VAL A 14 -23.47 -5.66 -2.27
C VAL A 14 -23.84 -7.07 -2.74
N THR A 15 -23.10 -7.58 -3.73
CA THR A 15 -23.31 -8.92 -4.33
C THR A 15 -22.24 -9.95 -3.99
N ASN A 16 -21.07 -9.53 -3.48
CA ASN A 16 -20.02 -10.47 -3.08
C ASN A 16 -20.49 -11.34 -1.90
N LYS A 17 -20.52 -12.67 -2.09
CA LYS A 17 -21.01 -13.66 -1.13
C LYS A 17 -20.47 -13.48 0.30
N ARG A 18 -19.16 -13.23 0.47
CA ARG A 18 -18.54 -13.14 1.79
C ARG A 18 -18.93 -11.86 2.51
N ALA A 19 -18.91 -10.73 1.82
CA ALA A 19 -19.34 -9.45 2.38
C ALA A 19 -20.85 -9.46 2.66
N ARG A 20 -21.64 -10.00 1.72
CA ARG A 20 -23.09 -10.17 1.83
C ARG A 20 -23.48 -10.96 3.08
N PHE A 21 -22.82 -12.09 3.33
CA PHE A 21 -23.05 -12.90 4.53
C PHE A 21 -22.87 -12.10 5.83
N VAL A 22 -21.78 -11.31 5.93
CA VAL A 22 -21.53 -10.44 7.09
C VAL A 22 -22.68 -9.43 7.25
N ILE A 23 -23.03 -8.73 6.17
CA ILE A 23 -24.06 -7.68 6.20
C ILE A 23 -25.42 -8.26 6.58
N ASP A 24 -25.83 -9.40 6.01
CA ASP A 24 -27.10 -10.06 6.33
C ASP A 24 -27.16 -10.50 7.79
N THR A 25 -26.07 -11.08 8.29
CA THR A 25 -25.99 -11.50 9.70
C THR A 25 -26.14 -10.30 10.64
N ILE A 26 -25.52 -9.14 10.30
CA ILE A 26 -25.67 -7.91 11.10
C ILE A 26 -27.10 -7.36 11.02
N LEU A 27 -27.74 -7.40 9.85
CA LEU A 27 -29.12 -6.95 9.68
C LEU A 27 -30.10 -7.80 10.49
N GLU A 28 -29.87 -9.12 10.56
CA GLU A 28 -30.72 -10.07 11.30
C GLU A 28 -30.49 -9.99 12.82
N LYS A 29 -29.23 -10.10 13.26
CA LYS A 29 -28.88 -10.26 14.69
C LYS A 29 -28.46 -8.96 15.37
N GLY A 30 -28.21 -7.90 14.60
CA GLY A 30 -27.57 -6.66 15.05
C GLY A 30 -26.05 -6.70 15.07
N TYR A 31 -25.43 -7.87 14.88
CA TYR A 31 -23.98 -8.06 14.78
C TYR A 31 -23.63 -9.38 14.07
N CYS A 32 -22.38 -9.51 13.63
CA CYS A 32 -21.80 -10.74 13.10
C CYS A 32 -20.52 -11.07 13.87
N SER A 33 -20.46 -12.22 14.52
CA SER A 33 -19.30 -12.65 15.31
C SER A 33 -18.32 -13.49 14.51
N THR A 34 -17.10 -13.68 15.05
CA THR A 34 -16.15 -14.67 14.51
C THR A 34 -16.74 -16.09 14.49
N GLU A 35 -17.61 -16.41 15.46
CA GLU A 35 -18.29 -17.71 15.51
C GLU A 35 -19.33 -17.84 14.39
N ASP A 36 -20.14 -16.81 14.14
CA ASP A 36 -21.08 -16.79 13.01
C ASP A 36 -20.37 -17.00 11.67
N LEU A 37 -19.23 -16.32 11.48
CA LEU A 37 -18.44 -16.43 10.25
C LEU A 37 -17.87 -17.82 10.06
N LYS A 38 -17.35 -18.42 11.14
CA LYS A 38 -16.85 -19.80 11.11
C LYS A 38 -17.98 -20.79 10.78
N ASN A 39 -19.14 -20.64 11.41
CA ASN A 39 -20.31 -21.47 11.14
C ASN A 39 -20.83 -21.30 9.71
N GLY A 40 -20.66 -20.12 9.12
CA GLY A 40 -20.94 -19.84 7.70
C GLY A 40 -19.87 -20.32 6.72
N GLY A 41 -18.82 -21.01 7.18
CA GLY A 41 -17.73 -21.53 6.34
C GLY A 41 -16.63 -20.51 6.01
N TYR A 42 -16.58 -19.37 6.70
CA TYR A 42 -15.58 -18.31 6.50
C TYR A 42 -14.52 -18.33 7.62
N GLU A 43 -13.50 -19.17 7.44
CA GLU A 43 -12.42 -19.39 8.43
C GLU A 43 -11.57 -18.13 8.74
N HIS A 44 -11.57 -17.13 7.86
CA HIS A 44 -10.81 -15.89 8.03
C HIS A 44 -11.72 -14.70 8.34
N ALA A 45 -12.28 -14.66 9.55
CA ALA A 45 -13.19 -13.60 9.99
C ALA A 45 -12.67 -12.16 9.79
N PRO A 46 -11.39 -11.82 10.08
CA PRO A 46 -10.87 -10.48 9.79
C PRO A 46 -10.91 -10.10 8.31
N ARG A 47 -10.73 -11.08 7.41
CA ARG A 47 -10.82 -10.85 5.95
C ARG A 47 -12.26 -10.59 5.52
N ALA A 48 -13.22 -11.33 6.08
CA ALA A 48 -14.64 -11.11 5.79
C ALA A 48 -15.09 -9.70 6.20
N ALA A 49 -14.72 -9.26 7.41
CA ALA A 49 -14.99 -7.90 7.87
C ALA A 49 -14.25 -6.83 7.04
N ARG A 50 -13.04 -7.13 6.57
CA ARG A 50 -12.28 -6.24 5.69
C ARG A 50 -12.97 -6.03 4.35
N ASP A 51 -13.49 -7.09 3.72
CA ASP A 51 -14.22 -6.97 2.45
C ASP A 51 -15.42 -5.99 2.55
N VAL A 52 -16.15 -6.00 3.67
CA VAL A 52 -17.25 -5.06 3.91
C VAL A 52 -16.75 -3.62 4.00
N ARG A 53 -15.66 -3.39 4.74
CA ARG A 53 -15.03 -2.06 4.85
C ARG A 53 -14.47 -1.56 3.51
N GLU A 54 -13.94 -2.46 2.69
CA GLU A 54 -13.44 -2.15 1.33
C GLU A 54 -14.56 -1.66 0.40
N LEU A 55 -15.82 -2.03 0.67
CA LEU A 55 -17.02 -1.52 -0.01
C LEU A 55 -17.53 -0.18 0.56
N GLY A 56 -16.77 0.44 1.48
CA GLY A 56 -17.14 1.73 2.09
C GLY A 56 -18.16 1.63 3.22
N ILE A 57 -18.55 0.42 3.63
CA ILE A 57 -19.51 0.20 4.72
C ILE A 57 -18.76 0.21 6.06
N PRO A 58 -19.09 1.12 6.99
CA PRO A 58 -18.40 1.21 8.27
C PRO A 58 -18.75 0.03 9.18
N LEU A 59 -17.73 -0.61 9.76
CA LEU A 59 -17.90 -1.65 10.78
C LEU A 59 -17.12 -1.32 12.05
N GLU A 60 -17.83 -1.30 13.18
CA GLU A 60 -17.24 -1.29 14.52
C GLU A 60 -16.87 -2.72 14.93
N THR A 61 -15.69 -2.88 15.52
CA THR A 61 -15.26 -4.16 16.10
C THR A 61 -15.33 -4.07 17.62
N TYR A 62 -15.99 -5.01 18.27
CA TYR A 62 -16.04 -5.14 19.72
C TYR A 62 -15.89 -6.60 20.15
N LYS A 63 -15.73 -6.85 21.44
CA LYS A 63 -15.54 -8.21 21.97
C LYS A 63 -16.83 -8.74 22.57
N ILE A 64 -17.16 -9.99 22.27
CA ILE A 64 -18.23 -10.76 22.90
C ILE A 64 -17.69 -12.08 23.46
N LYS A 65 -18.54 -12.85 24.12
CA LYS A 65 -18.29 -14.23 24.53
C LYS A 65 -18.90 -15.18 23.51
N ASP A 66 -18.15 -16.18 23.07
CA ASP A 66 -18.66 -17.26 22.22
C ASP A 66 -19.44 -18.30 23.04
N SER A 67 -20.00 -19.30 22.38
CA SER A 67 -20.72 -20.42 23.01
C SER A 67 -19.90 -21.20 24.06
N THR A 68 -18.58 -21.09 24.04
CA THR A 68 -17.64 -21.74 24.98
C THR A 68 -17.19 -20.80 26.11
N GLY A 69 -17.61 -19.54 26.10
CA GLY A 69 -17.19 -18.51 27.07
C GLY A 69 -15.84 -17.83 26.76
N LYS A 70 -15.24 -18.09 25.59
CA LYS A 70 -14.02 -17.41 25.13
C LYS A 70 -14.37 -16.05 24.53
N SER A 71 -13.48 -15.07 24.74
CA SER A 71 -13.66 -13.74 24.16
C SER A 71 -13.28 -13.73 22.68
N ILE A 72 -14.24 -13.37 21.82
CA ILE A 72 -14.08 -13.30 20.36
C ILE A 72 -14.48 -11.92 19.83
N ALA A 73 -14.09 -11.62 18.59
CA ALA A 73 -14.51 -10.40 17.92
C ALA A 73 -15.95 -10.51 17.37
N ALA A 74 -16.69 -9.42 17.47
CA ALA A 74 -17.96 -9.19 16.81
C ALA A 74 -17.94 -7.85 16.06
N TYR A 75 -18.70 -7.81 14.98
CA TYR A 75 -18.78 -6.69 14.06
C TYR A 75 -20.23 -6.19 13.99
N ARG A 76 -20.42 -4.88 14.08
CA ARG A 76 -21.72 -4.22 13.83
C ARG A 76 -21.51 -3.01 12.93
N PHE A 77 -22.58 -2.49 12.34
CA PHE A 77 -22.48 -1.25 11.56
C PHE A 77 -21.99 -0.11 12.46
N GLY A 78 -21.02 0.64 11.96
CA GLY A 78 -20.61 1.91 12.56
C GLY A 78 -21.47 3.07 12.08
N ASP A 79 -21.08 4.29 12.46
CA ASP A 79 -21.79 5.52 12.07
C ASP A 79 -21.71 5.74 10.54
N TRP A 80 -22.84 5.53 9.87
CA TRP A 80 -22.99 5.74 8.43
C TRP A 80 -22.86 7.21 8.03
N GLU A 81 -23.40 8.14 8.82
CA GLU A 81 -23.34 9.58 8.49
C GLU A 81 -21.92 10.12 8.67
N GLU A 82 -21.19 9.66 9.69
CA GLU A 82 -19.77 9.95 9.82
C GLU A 82 -18.96 9.35 8.67
N ALA A 83 -19.21 8.09 8.31
CA ALA A 83 -18.56 7.45 7.18
C ALA A 83 -18.84 8.17 5.87
N LYS A 84 -20.09 8.60 5.64
CA LYS A 84 -20.52 9.37 4.47
C LYS A 84 -19.85 10.74 4.42
N ARG A 85 -19.78 11.48 5.53
CA ARG A 85 -19.05 12.77 5.60
C ARG A 85 -17.55 12.58 5.28
N LYS A 86 -16.93 11.51 5.78
CA LYS A 86 -15.53 11.16 5.46
C LYS A 86 -15.36 10.69 4.01
N ASN A 87 -16.35 9.98 3.46
CA ASN A 87 -16.33 9.40 2.12
C ASN A 87 -16.76 10.40 1.03
N GLN A 88 -17.51 11.45 1.34
CA GLN A 88 -17.92 12.49 0.38
C GLN A 88 -16.74 13.28 -0.20
N LEU A 89 -15.56 13.23 0.43
CA LEU A 89 -14.34 13.86 -0.08
C LEU A 89 -13.48 12.93 -0.98
N SER A 90 -13.75 11.61 -1.09
CA SER A 90 -12.95 10.71 -1.98
C SER A 90 -13.44 9.25 -2.21
N LYS A 91 -14.56 8.76 -1.64
CA LYS A 91 -14.76 7.30 -1.43
C LYS A 91 -16.22 6.80 -1.55
N THR A 92 -17.00 7.28 -2.51
CA THR A 92 -18.39 6.82 -2.68
C THR A 92 -18.54 5.43 -3.31
N SER A 93 -17.49 4.83 -3.88
CA SER A 93 -17.60 3.56 -4.64
C SER A 93 -16.84 2.36 -4.07
N GLY A 94 -16.16 2.48 -2.93
CA GLY A 94 -15.23 1.44 -2.46
C GLY A 94 -13.98 1.31 -3.34
N ARG A 95 -13.02 0.46 -2.95
CA ARG A 95 -11.78 0.25 -3.72
C ARG A 95 -12.09 -0.59 -4.97
N THR A 96 -11.88 -0.02 -6.14
CA THR A 96 -12.00 -0.74 -7.41
C THR A 96 -10.85 -1.74 -7.56
N GLN A 97 -11.17 -2.97 -7.97
CA GLN A 97 -10.14 -3.95 -8.29
C GLN A 97 -9.36 -3.50 -9.53
N LEU A 98 -8.04 -3.45 -9.43
CA LEU A 98 -7.17 -3.11 -10.56
C LEU A 98 -7.22 -4.22 -11.61
N THR A 99 -7.43 -3.84 -12.86
CA THR A 99 -7.70 -4.77 -13.96
C THR A 99 -6.42 -5.20 -14.68
N GLU A 100 -6.47 -6.36 -15.37
CA GLU A 100 -5.38 -6.78 -16.27
C GLU A 100 -5.14 -5.78 -17.41
N LYS A 101 -6.19 -5.08 -17.86
CA LYS A 101 -6.06 -4.00 -18.86
C LYS A 101 -5.17 -2.87 -18.35
N LEU A 102 -5.38 -2.42 -17.11
CA LEU A 102 -4.51 -1.42 -16.47
C LEU A 102 -3.09 -1.95 -16.33
N LYS A 103 -2.92 -3.19 -15.87
CA LYS A 103 -1.60 -3.82 -15.72
C LYS A 103 -0.83 -3.85 -17.05
N ASN A 104 -1.48 -4.25 -18.14
CA ASN A 104 -0.86 -4.29 -19.46
C ASN A 104 -0.47 -2.89 -19.95
N ALA A 105 -1.34 -1.90 -19.77
CA ALA A 105 -1.02 -0.51 -20.13
C ALA A 105 0.16 0.04 -19.30
N LEU A 106 0.25 -0.31 -18.02
CA LEU A 106 1.40 0.05 -17.18
C LEU A 106 2.69 -0.66 -17.62
N LEU A 107 2.61 -1.91 -18.07
CA LEU A 107 3.77 -2.65 -18.59
C LEU A 107 4.28 -2.02 -19.90
N GLU A 108 3.39 -1.59 -20.78
CA GLU A 108 3.75 -0.87 -22.00
C GLU A 108 4.38 0.50 -21.69
N TYR A 109 3.85 1.21 -20.69
CA TYR A 109 4.31 2.55 -20.34
C TYR A 109 5.62 2.57 -19.54
N TYR A 110 5.75 1.72 -18.52
CA TYR A 110 6.91 1.72 -17.61
C TYR A 110 7.96 0.64 -17.95
N GLY A 111 7.59 -0.35 -18.77
CA GLY A 111 8.36 -1.58 -18.95
C GLY A 111 8.14 -2.58 -17.81
N ALA A 112 8.67 -3.79 -17.98
CA ALA A 112 8.60 -4.86 -16.99
C ALA A 112 9.63 -4.65 -15.86
N LYS A 113 9.45 -3.59 -15.07
CA LYS A 113 10.32 -3.25 -13.94
C LYS A 113 9.53 -2.90 -12.68
N CYS A 114 10.15 -3.08 -11.52
CA CYS A 114 9.60 -2.60 -10.26
C CYS A 114 9.86 -1.10 -10.13
N ASN A 115 8.83 -0.26 -9.99
CA ASN A 115 9.00 1.18 -9.90
C ASN A 115 9.74 1.63 -8.63
N LEU A 116 9.69 0.88 -7.53
CA LEU A 116 10.44 1.24 -6.30
C LEU A 116 11.90 0.80 -6.39
N TYR A 117 12.17 -0.43 -6.78
CA TYR A 117 13.53 -0.95 -6.78
C TYR A 117 14.30 -0.61 -8.05
N GLY A 118 13.60 -0.26 -9.14
CA GLY A 118 14.18 0.17 -10.41
C GLY A 118 14.62 -0.98 -11.32
N GLU A 119 14.49 -2.22 -10.84
CA GLU A 119 15.03 -3.42 -11.49
C GLU A 119 14.02 -4.03 -12.45
N GLU A 120 14.51 -4.62 -13.55
CA GLU A 120 13.71 -5.51 -14.39
C GLU A 120 13.16 -6.67 -13.55
N TYR A 121 11.91 -7.04 -13.83
CA TYR A 121 11.22 -8.07 -13.07
C TYR A 121 10.28 -8.85 -14.01
N PRO A 122 10.08 -10.17 -13.80
CA PRO A 122 9.15 -10.93 -14.63
C PRO A 122 7.76 -10.30 -14.65
N ALA A 123 7.29 -9.88 -15.84
CA ALA A 123 6.04 -9.13 -16.02
C ALA A 123 4.82 -9.82 -15.37
N ARG A 124 4.78 -11.16 -15.42
CA ARG A 124 3.72 -11.96 -14.78
C ARG A 124 3.61 -11.75 -13.27
N LEU A 125 4.74 -11.47 -12.60
CA LEU A 125 4.82 -11.31 -11.14
C LEU A 125 4.63 -9.86 -10.69
N LEU A 126 4.72 -8.89 -11.61
CA LEU A 126 4.46 -7.48 -11.29
C LEU A 126 2.99 -7.26 -10.94
N GLN A 127 2.76 -6.44 -9.92
CA GLN A 127 1.46 -6.11 -9.38
C GLN A 127 1.18 -4.62 -9.60
N PRO A 128 0.06 -4.24 -10.23
CA PRO A 128 -0.36 -2.86 -10.25
C PRO A 128 -0.78 -2.43 -8.84
N ASP A 129 -0.46 -1.20 -8.46
CA ASP A 129 -0.91 -0.58 -7.22
C ASP A 129 -1.03 0.94 -7.38
N HIS A 130 -1.87 1.59 -6.58
CA HIS A 130 -2.03 3.06 -6.59
C HIS A 130 -0.76 3.73 -6.08
N ARG A 131 -0.21 4.74 -6.76
CA ARG A 131 0.96 5.47 -6.26
C ARG A 131 0.74 6.04 -4.86
N ILE A 132 -0.38 6.73 -4.66
CA ILE A 132 -0.84 7.15 -3.34
C ILE A 132 -1.80 6.09 -2.83
N PRO A 133 -1.63 5.55 -1.60
CA PRO A 133 -2.52 4.50 -1.06
C PRO A 133 -3.99 4.91 -1.16
N TYR A 134 -4.86 3.97 -1.54
CA TYR A 134 -6.30 4.17 -1.64
C TYR A 134 -6.89 4.78 -0.36
N GLU A 135 -6.39 4.37 0.81
CA GLU A 135 -6.84 4.87 2.11
C GLU A 135 -6.56 6.37 2.31
N ILE A 136 -5.64 6.95 1.54
CA ILE A 136 -5.25 8.36 1.55
C ILE A 136 -5.83 9.09 0.34
N GLY A 137 -5.55 8.61 -0.88
CA GLY A 137 -5.87 9.30 -2.13
C GLY A 137 -7.16 8.88 -2.81
N GLY A 138 -7.79 7.76 -2.37
CA GLY A 138 -8.92 7.15 -3.07
C GLY A 138 -8.57 6.58 -4.44
N ASP A 139 -9.59 6.17 -5.17
CA ASP A 139 -9.46 5.85 -6.60
C ASP A 139 -9.48 7.16 -7.41
N PRO A 140 -8.69 7.27 -8.49
CA PRO A 140 -8.82 8.38 -9.43
C PRO A 140 -10.15 8.29 -10.21
N GLU A 141 -10.66 9.44 -10.67
CA GLU A 141 -11.86 9.49 -11.53
C GLU A 141 -11.69 8.62 -12.79
N ASN A 142 -10.48 8.61 -13.36
CA ASN A 142 -10.11 7.74 -14.47
C ASN A 142 -9.16 6.63 -13.99
N MET A 143 -9.67 5.40 -13.88
CA MET A 143 -8.88 4.22 -13.52
C MET A 143 -7.81 3.83 -14.57
N MET A 144 -7.80 4.46 -15.75
CA MET A 144 -6.77 4.31 -16.77
C MET A 144 -5.74 5.45 -16.79
N ASP A 145 -5.80 6.38 -15.82
CA ASP A 145 -4.75 7.40 -15.61
C ASP A 145 -3.47 6.73 -15.06
N LEU A 146 -2.55 6.38 -15.96
CA LEU A 146 -1.36 5.59 -15.63
C LEU A 146 -0.45 6.28 -14.60
N ASP A 147 -0.46 7.62 -14.55
CA ASP A 147 0.33 8.40 -13.60
C ASP A 147 -0.19 8.30 -12.16
N ARG A 148 -1.33 7.65 -11.94
CA ARG A 148 -1.87 7.36 -10.59
C ARG A 148 -1.51 5.97 -10.09
N PHE A 149 -0.92 5.14 -10.94
CA PHE A 149 -0.58 3.76 -10.64
C PHE A 149 0.90 3.50 -10.91
N MET A 150 1.37 2.36 -10.41
CA MET A 150 2.75 1.90 -10.59
C MET A 150 2.79 0.37 -10.59
N LEU A 151 3.86 -0.20 -11.14
CA LEU A 151 4.14 -1.63 -11.07
C LEU A 151 5.12 -1.92 -9.95
N LEU A 152 4.79 -2.91 -9.12
CA LEU A 152 5.61 -3.33 -7.99
C LEU A 152 5.88 -4.83 -8.06
N SER A 153 7.09 -5.24 -7.67
CA SER A 153 7.30 -6.63 -7.28
C SER A 153 6.50 -6.94 -6.01
N PRO A 154 6.19 -8.22 -5.71
CA PRO A 154 5.46 -8.58 -4.50
C PRO A 154 6.15 -8.08 -3.21
N SER A 155 7.49 -8.09 -3.17
CA SER A 155 8.27 -7.55 -2.04
C SER A 155 8.12 -6.04 -1.91
N ALA A 156 8.25 -5.29 -3.02
CA ALA A 156 8.11 -3.84 -3.02
C ALA A 156 6.69 -3.40 -2.64
N ASN A 157 5.67 -4.14 -3.08
CA ASN A 157 4.28 -3.88 -2.71
C ASN A 157 4.05 -4.08 -1.21
N ARG A 158 4.63 -5.15 -0.64
CA ARG A 158 4.57 -5.40 0.80
C ARG A 158 5.31 -4.33 1.62
N ASP A 159 6.51 -3.95 1.18
CA ASP A 159 7.33 -2.90 1.81
C ASP A 159 6.59 -1.56 1.85
N LYS A 160 6.02 -1.17 0.70
CA LYS A 160 5.16 0.01 0.57
C LYS A 160 3.97 -0.05 1.51
N SER A 161 3.22 -1.15 1.51
CA SER A 161 2.03 -1.30 2.33
C SER A 161 2.37 -1.13 3.82
N TRP A 162 3.40 -1.83 4.29
CA TRP A 162 3.84 -1.75 5.68
C TRP A 162 4.31 -0.33 6.04
N ALA A 163 5.13 0.28 5.19
CA ALA A 163 5.63 1.63 5.45
C ALA A 163 4.51 2.68 5.47
N CYS A 164 3.52 2.57 4.58
CA CYS A 164 2.37 3.47 4.54
C CYS A 164 1.44 3.29 5.76
N GLU A 165 1.18 2.04 6.18
CA GLU A 165 0.37 1.73 7.37
C GLU A 165 0.98 2.29 8.66
N HIS A 166 2.31 2.41 8.73
CA HIS A 166 3.05 2.92 9.89
C HIS A 166 3.53 4.38 9.72
N CYS A 167 3.19 5.03 8.61
CA CYS A 167 3.53 6.43 8.38
C CYS A 167 2.56 7.33 9.17
N GLU A 168 3.05 8.45 9.70
CA GLU A 168 2.20 9.45 10.35
C GLU A 168 1.07 9.96 9.43
N ASN A 169 1.30 9.94 8.11
CA ASN A 169 0.30 10.35 7.13
C ASN A 169 -0.87 9.37 7.00
N TRP A 170 -0.75 8.17 7.55
CA TRP A 170 -1.86 7.24 7.63
C TRP A 170 -3.03 7.79 8.44
N ILE A 171 -2.76 8.66 9.42
CA ILE A 171 -3.79 9.34 10.21
C ILE A 171 -4.14 10.69 9.57
N LYS A 172 -3.14 11.47 9.17
CA LYS A 172 -3.34 12.85 8.64
C LYS A 172 -4.04 12.88 7.27
N LYS A 173 -3.83 11.86 6.43
CA LYS A 173 -4.39 11.73 5.08
C LYS A 173 -4.04 12.90 4.13
N ASP A 174 -2.85 13.48 4.27
CA ASP A 174 -2.37 14.56 3.40
C ASP A 174 -1.80 14.00 2.08
N ILE A 175 -2.54 14.19 0.98
CA ILE A 175 -2.12 13.77 -0.36
C ILE A 175 -0.81 14.46 -0.78
N SER A 176 -0.58 15.72 -0.38
CA SER A 176 0.59 16.50 -0.79
C SER A 176 1.90 15.93 -0.23
N MET A 177 1.85 15.35 0.98
CA MET A 177 2.95 14.61 1.57
C MET A 177 3.26 13.34 0.75
N CYS A 178 2.23 12.56 0.39
CA CYS A 178 2.43 11.38 -0.46
C CYS A 178 3.03 11.73 -1.81
N LYS A 179 2.67 12.87 -2.42
CA LYS A 179 3.24 13.34 -3.70
C LYS A 179 4.76 13.56 -3.66
N LYS A 180 5.35 13.70 -2.46
CA LYS A 180 6.79 13.88 -2.26
C LYS A 180 7.45 12.68 -1.56
N CYS A 181 6.73 11.55 -1.46
CA CYS A 181 7.22 10.34 -0.79
C CYS A 181 7.81 9.34 -1.80
N TYR A 182 8.92 8.70 -1.42
CA TYR A 182 9.53 7.62 -2.20
C TYR A 182 8.55 6.51 -2.59
N TYR A 183 7.66 6.13 -1.68
CA TYR A 183 6.71 5.05 -1.92
C TYR A 183 5.61 5.36 -2.94
N ALA A 184 5.46 6.63 -3.35
CA ALA A 184 4.49 7.05 -4.35
C ALA A 184 5.14 7.55 -5.64
N TYR A 185 6.22 8.33 -5.50
CA TYR A 185 6.95 8.93 -6.62
C TYR A 185 8.46 8.75 -6.41
N PRO A 186 8.98 7.51 -6.51
CA PRO A 186 10.41 7.20 -6.31
C PRO A 186 11.34 7.96 -7.27
N GLU A 187 10.83 8.42 -8.42
CA GLU A 187 11.54 9.26 -9.38
C GLU A 187 11.79 10.69 -8.88
N ASN A 188 10.94 11.22 -7.99
CA ASN A 188 11.01 12.61 -7.54
C ASN A 188 10.40 12.80 -6.14
N TYR A 189 11.07 12.22 -5.14
CA TYR A 189 10.67 12.33 -3.75
C TYR A 189 11.55 13.31 -2.97
N SER A 190 11.15 13.69 -1.76
CA SER A 190 11.98 14.44 -0.81
C SER A 190 12.15 13.70 0.52
N HIS A 191 11.38 12.65 0.76
CA HIS A 191 11.40 11.88 2.00
C HIS A 191 10.98 10.42 1.78
N ILE A 192 11.28 9.57 2.76
CA ILE A 192 10.78 8.19 2.84
C ILE A 192 9.86 8.11 4.05
N ALA A 193 8.55 7.97 3.81
CA ALA A 193 7.53 7.86 4.86
C ALA A 193 7.60 8.94 5.98
N GLY A 194 7.92 10.18 5.61
CA GLY A 194 8.05 11.33 6.51
C GLY A 194 9.47 11.58 7.04
N LYS A 195 10.41 10.66 6.82
CA LYS A 195 11.82 10.83 7.21
C LYS A 195 12.62 11.48 6.10
N LEU A 196 13.48 12.43 6.45
CA LEU A 196 14.41 13.08 5.52
C LEU A 196 15.51 12.09 5.13
N GLU A 197 15.17 11.20 4.22
CA GLU A 197 16.01 10.10 3.76
C GLU A 197 15.95 10.01 2.23
N LYS A 198 17.07 9.58 1.67
CA LYS A 198 17.21 9.21 0.26
C LYS A 198 17.82 7.82 0.18
N ARG A 199 17.25 7.00 -0.69
CA ARG A 199 17.70 5.65 -1.02
C ARG A 199 18.16 5.61 -2.48
N VAL A 200 19.30 4.96 -2.69
CA VAL A 200 19.81 4.54 -3.99
C VAL A 200 19.85 3.02 -3.96
N ASN A 201 19.22 2.37 -4.92
CA ASN A 201 19.32 0.92 -5.11
C ASN A 201 20.32 0.69 -6.26
N VAL A 202 21.31 -0.18 -6.03
CA VAL A 202 22.34 -0.51 -7.02
C VAL A 202 22.42 -2.02 -7.11
N ILE A 203 22.28 -2.55 -8.32
CA ILE A 203 22.58 -3.95 -8.61
C ILE A 203 23.87 -4.00 -9.41
N PHE A 204 24.76 -4.89 -8.98
CA PHE A 204 25.93 -5.27 -9.76
C PHE A 204 25.62 -6.58 -10.49
N ASN A 205 25.34 -6.48 -11.78
CA ASN A 205 25.16 -7.67 -12.63
C ASN A 205 26.53 -8.24 -13.04
N ASP A 206 26.53 -9.28 -13.87
CA ASP A 206 27.75 -9.96 -14.34
C ASP A 206 28.82 -9.02 -14.89
N LYS A 207 28.44 -7.92 -15.56
CA LYS A 207 29.37 -6.94 -16.13
C LYS A 207 30.03 -6.07 -15.05
N ASP A 208 29.28 -5.79 -13.99
CA ASP A 208 29.67 -4.87 -12.93
C ASP A 208 30.24 -5.59 -11.70
N MET A 209 30.29 -6.92 -11.73
CA MET A 209 30.73 -7.75 -10.60
C MET A 209 32.16 -7.40 -10.14
N HIS A 210 33.02 -7.01 -11.08
CA HIS A 210 34.37 -6.54 -10.76
C HIS A 210 34.36 -5.26 -9.88
N LEU A 211 33.42 -4.34 -10.10
CA LEU A 211 33.26 -3.13 -9.29
C LEU A 211 32.78 -3.47 -7.88
N TYR A 212 31.86 -4.43 -7.76
CA TYR A 212 31.40 -4.88 -6.45
C TYR A 212 32.51 -5.54 -5.63
N ASN A 213 33.32 -6.39 -6.26
CA ASN A 213 34.45 -7.04 -5.59
C ASN A 213 35.48 -6.01 -5.09
N GLU A 214 35.75 -4.97 -5.88
CA GLU A 214 36.60 -3.86 -5.48
C GLU A 214 36.01 -3.09 -4.28
N LEU A 215 34.72 -2.74 -4.34
CA LEU A 215 34.00 -2.09 -3.24
C LEU A 215 34.10 -2.92 -1.95
N LEU A 216 33.87 -4.24 -2.06
CA LEU A 216 33.93 -5.16 -0.93
C LEU A 216 35.34 -5.24 -0.34
N SER A 217 36.37 -5.26 -1.18
CA SER A 217 37.77 -5.28 -0.76
C SER A 217 38.13 -4.02 0.04
N GLN A 218 37.78 -2.84 -0.49
CA GLN A 218 38.03 -1.56 0.17
C GLN A 218 37.24 -1.41 1.47
N ALA A 219 35.96 -1.78 1.47
CA ALA A 219 35.12 -1.76 2.67
C ALA A 219 35.73 -2.66 3.77
N SER A 220 36.17 -3.86 3.40
CA SER A 220 36.83 -4.80 4.32
C SER A 220 38.14 -4.25 4.86
N ALA A 221 38.98 -3.67 4.01
CA ALA A 221 40.25 -3.06 4.42
C ALA A 221 40.07 -1.87 5.37
N ASN A 222 38.97 -1.12 5.23
CA ASN A 222 38.63 0.00 6.10
C ASN A 222 37.79 -0.41 7.33
N GLY A 223 37.37 -1.67 7.44
CA GLY A 223 36.53 -2.17 8.53
C GLY A 223 35.12 -1.55 8.57
N ILE A 224 34.57 -1.19 7.41
CA ILE A 224 33.25 -0.57 7.27
C ILE A 224 32.35 -1.33 6.30
N THR A 225 31.08 -0.94 6.20
CA THR A 225 30.13 -1.56 5.26
C THR A 225 30.35 -1.09 3.82
N CYS A 226 29.85 -1.84 2.84
CA CYS A 226 29.89 -1.43 1.43
C CYS A 226 29.10 -0.13 1.18
N GLU A 227 28.02 0.09 1.92
CA GLU A 227 27.20 1.30 1.86
C GLU A 227 27.97 2.52 2.39
N GLU A 228 28.71 2.36 3.48
CA GLU A 228 29.57 3.41 4.03
C GLU A 228 30.76 3.70 3.10
N GLU A 229 31.40 2.66 2.56
CA GLU A 229 32.49 2.82 1.60
C GLU A 229 31.99 3.51 0.32
N THR A 230 30.79 3.18 -0.16
CA THR A 230 30.17 3.87 -1.30
C THR A 230 30.00 5.37 -1.02
N LYS A 231 29.50 5.74 0.16
CA LYS A 231 29.37 7.16 0.56
C LYS A 231 30.74 7.84 0.62
N ARG A 232 31.76 7.14 1.13
CA ARG A 232 33.15 7.62 1.21
C ARG A 232 33.75 7.83 -0.18
N MET A 233 33.57 6.89 -1.11
CA MET A 233 34.00 7.02 -2.51
C MET A 233 33.36 8.23 -3.20
N ILE A 234 32.05 8.44 -3.02
CA ILE A 234 31.33 9.60 -3.55
C ILE A 234 31.91 10.90 -2.98
N ALA A 235 32.12 10.97 -1.65
CA ALA A 235 32.70 12.13 -1.00
C ALA A 235 34.12 12.43 -1.50
N TYR A 236 34.94 11.39 -1.67
CA TYR A 236 36.29 11.49 -2.22
C TYR A 236 36.28 12.03 -3.65
N TYR A 237 35.43 11.48 -4.52
CA TYR A 237 35.27 11.96 -5.89
C TYR A 237 34.89 13.45 -5.95
N GLN A 238 33.94 13.90 -5.11
CA GLN A 238 33.57 15.31 -5.03
C GLN A 238 34.73 16.21 -4.58
N LYS A 239 35.57 15.74 -3.66
CA LYS A 239 36.78 16.46 -3.24
C LYS A 239 37.78 16.57 -4.39
N MET A 240 38.00 15.51 -5.13
CA MET A 240 38.93 15.50 -6.27
C MET A 240 38.48 16.42 -7.41
N LEU A 241 37.18 16.49 -7.70
CA LEU A 241 36.65 17.44 -8.68
C LEU A 241 36.94 18.90 -8.30
N LYS A 242 36.82 19.25 -7.01
CA LYS A 242 37.17 20.59 -6.52
C LYS A 242 38.67 20.89 -6.69
N VAL A 243 39.53 19.90 -6.43
CA VAL A 243 40.99 20.04 -6.55
C VAL A 243 41.44 20.20 -8.00
N ARG A 244 40.76 19.55 -8.95
CA ARG A 244 41.08 19.63 -10.39
C ARG A 244 40.61 20.91 -11.06
N GLY A 245 39.86 21.77 -10.36
CA GLY A 245 39.26 22.97 -10.96
C GLY A 245 38.08 22.67 -11.87
N ASP A 246 37.59 21.43 -11.89
CA ASP A 246 36.53 20.94 -12.80
C ASP A 246 35.11 21.31 -12.33
N LYS A 247 34.98 22.27 -11.40
CA LYS A 247 33.69 22.86 -11.03
C LYS A 247 33.80 24.39 -10.92
N LYS A 248 33.19 25.07 -11.90
CA LYS A 248 32.44 26.32 -11.66
C LYS A 248 31.15 25.99 -10.90
#